data_AF-A0A8E2DGS4-F1
#
_entry.id   AF-A0A8E2DGS4-F1
#
_cell.length_a   1.000
_cell.length_b   1.000
_cell.length_c   1.000
_cell.angle_alpha   90.00
_cell.angle_beta   90.00
_cell.angle_gamma   90.00
#
_symmetry.space_group_name_H-M   'P 1'
#
loop_
_entity.id
_entity.type
_entity.pdbx_description
1 polymer ?
#
loop_
_entity_poly.entity_id
_entity_poly.type
_entity_poly.pdbx_seq_one_letter_code
_entity_poly.pdbx_strand_id
1 'polypeptide(L)'
;MERTGLSSFRSASLPGSLQSRPCVLDLSAARRDSAFIASEGPITPPLSPGHSEEGEPSIIIDSEPRYSHGSGFRSLENEPRTSHSQMRVEEQEQQSEDAMDVDQRPASSPRPPLRHLDEEPAHLEMSSLKLTDFEVKGTLGSGTFARVLLVRVRSTSPQHRSQNVFALKVMRKTDLVRLRQVEHVNAERYILSRVRHPFLVDLYATFQDSLNVYMLMSYVPGGELFTHLRRARRFTPDVTRFYLATIVLALKYLHSYNIIYRDLKPENLLLDSRGYIRLTDFGFAKVVNDRTWTVCGTPEYLAPEIIQSDGHGKAADWWACGILCYEMLVGYPPFYDENTYGIYEKILKGRIQWPSSMDWLSKALIKAFLHPDRTKRLGNLIGDTQDVLEHPWFRGVDWDALERREIRAPIIPQVSSLDDTRHFTHLPLPPAEDIPGLIREEPAPPLQQRFDPISYQFLEF
;
A
#
# COMPACT_ATOMS: atom_id res chain seq x y z
N MET A 1 -43.78 -31.50 64.60
CA MET A 1 -43.28 -32.88 64.44
C MET A 1 -42.52 -32.89 63.12
N GLU A 2 -41.18 -32.84 63.17
CA GLU A 2 -40.29 -34.03 63.18
C GLU A 2 -40.44 -34.83 61.88
N ARG A 3 -39.43 -35.34 61.17
CA ARG A 3 -37.99 -35.59 61.38
C ARG A 3 -37.50 -36.19 60.03
N THR A 4 -36.35 -35.78 59.47
CA THR A 4 -35.04 -36.50 59.44
C THR A 4 -34.99 -37.93 58.88
N GLY A 5 -33.90 -38.22 58.13
CA GLY A 5 -33.25 -39.55 58.01
C GLY A 5 -32.75 -39.84 56.59
N LEU A 6 -31.49 -39.68 56.15
CA LEU A 6 -30.14 -40.17 56.57
C LEU A 6 -29.87 -41.68 56.43
N SER A 7 -28.86 -42.01 55.62
CA SER A 7 -27.78 -43.01 55.86
C SER A 7 -26.61 -42.66 54.89
N SER A 8 -25.40 -42.24 55.28
CA SER A 8 -24.30 -42.79 56.14
C SER A 8 -23.68 -44.07 55.54
N PHE A 9 -22.37 -44.20 55.26
CA PHE A 9 -21.15 -44.10 56.10
C PHE A 9 -19.88 -43.85 55.21
N ARG A 10 -18.97 -42.90 55.49
CA ARG A 10 -17.73 -42.90 56.35
C ARG A 10 -16.55 -43.77 55.84
N SER A 11 -15.41 -43.18 55.41
CA SER A 11 -14.19 -42.73 56.17
C SER A 11 -13.16 -43.87 56.38
N ALA A 12 -11.83 -43.75 56.39
CA ALA A 12 -10.83 -42.71 56.18
C ALA A 12 -9.40 -43.35 56.33
N SER A 13 -8.36 -42.58 55.99
CA SER A 13 -7.03 -42.51 56.65
C SER A 13 -5.83 -43.39 56.22
N LEU A 14 -4.73 -42.68 55.89
CA LEU A 14 -3.27 -42.99 55.90
C LEU A 14 -2.76 -43.48 57.30
N PRO A 15 -1.47 -43.89 57.56
CA PRO A 15 -0.17 -43.48 56.94
C PRO A 15 1.00 -44.54 56.90
N GLY A 16 2.21 -44.15 56.47
CA GLY A 16 3.49 -44.74 56.95
C GLY A 16 4.58 -45.09 55.91
N SER A 17 5.76 -44.49 56.05
CA SER A 17 6.99 -44.51 55.22
C SER A 17 7.98 -45.67 55.48
N LEU A 18 8.91 -45.95 54.52
CA LEU A 18 10.39 -46.04 54.73
C LEU A 18 11.20 -46.42 53.45
N GLN A 19 12.16 -45.55 53.09
CA GLN A 19 13.55 -45.73 52.55
C GLN A 19 13.82 -46.69 51.35
N SER A 20 14.61 -46.32 50.32
CA SER A 20 16.04 -45.94 50.36
C SER A 20 16.55 -45.17 49.10
N ARG A 21 17.76 -44.59 49.24
CA ARG A 21 18.46 -43.53 48.46
C ARG A 21 19.55 -44.14 47.47
N PRO A 22 20.54 -43.39 46.89
CA PRO A 22 20.50 -42.66 45.61
C PRO A 22 21.79 -42.92 44.74
N CYS A 23 22.05 -42.19 43.64
CA CYS A 23 23.42 -41.73 43.29
C CYS A 23 23.43 -40.67 42.16
N VAL A 24 24.42 -39.78 42.21
CA VAL A 24 24.61 -38.54 41.44
C VAL A 24 26.06 -38.51 40.89
N LEU A 25 26.32 -37.65 39.89
CA LEU A 25 27.61 -37.08 39.40
C LEU A 25 28.28 -37.90 38.26
N ASP A 26 28.99 -37.32 37.27
CA ASP A 26 29.70 -36.04 37.21
C ASP A 26 30.04 -35.59 35.76
N LEU A 27 30.44 -34.32 35.60
CA LEU A 27 31.04 -33.71 34.41
C LEU A 27 32.57 -33.99 34.33
N SER A 28 33.12 -34.15 33.11
CA SER A 28 34.22 -33.34 32.52
C SER A 28 35.14 -34.07 31.53
N ALA A 29 35.40 -33.39 30.41
CA ALA A 29 36.65 -33.25 29.64
C ALA A 29 37.34 -34.43 28.89
N ALA A 30 37.47 -34.21 27.56
CA ALA A 30 38.71 -34.21 26.75
C ALA A 30 38.95 -35.30 25.67
N ARG A 31 38.80 -34.84 24.41
CA ARG A 31 39.75 -34.88 23.25
C ARG A 31 39.96 -36.15 22.38
N ARG A 32 39.86 -35.87 21.06
CA ARG A 32 40.49 -36.48 19.84
C ARG A 32 39.86 -37.82 19.40
N ASP A 33 39.45 -38.04 18.14
CA ASP A 33 40.10 -37.73 16.85
C ASP A 33 39.14 -37.40 15.68
N SER A 34 39.74 -36.76 14.69
CA SER A 34 39.25 -36.17 13.43
C SER A 34 39.03 -37.16 12.27
N ALA A 35 38.02 -36.90 11.42
CA ALA A 35 38.08 -37.11 9.97
C ALA A 35 36.98 -36.31 9.22
N PHE A 36 37.40 -35.70 8.11
CA PHE A 36 36.72 -34.76 7.23
C PHE A 36 35.42 -35.25 6.56
N ILE A 37 34.38 -34.41 6.50
CA ILE A 37 33.43 -34.30 5.37
C ILE A 37 33.10 -32.82 5.14
N ALA A 38 33.12 -32.43 3.86
CA ALA A 38 33.10 -31.08 3.34
C ALA A 38 31.85 -30.24 3.71
N SER A 39 32.11 -28.96 3.90
CA SER A 39 31.16 -27.89 4.20
C SER A 39 30.36 -27.46 2.97
N GLU A 40 29.04 -27.57 3.04
CA GLU A 40 28.12 -26.62 2.38
C GLU A 40 27.19 -26.09 3.47
N GLY A 41 27.51 -24.89 3.98
CA GLY A 41 26.65 -24.19 4.93
C GLY A 41 25.44 -23.58 4.21
N PRO A 42 24.29 -23.41 4.90
CA PRO A 42 23.17 -22.68 4.34
C PRO A 42 23.57 -21.23 4.07
N ILE A 43 23.32 -20.76 2.86
CA ILE A 43 23.43 -19.35 2.48
C ILE A 43 22.30 -18.60 3.20
N THR A 44 22.54 -18.19 4.43
CA THR A 44 21.77 -17.15 5.11
C THR A 44 22.29 -15.80 4.60
N PRO A 45 21.44 -14.95 3.99
CA PRO A 45 21.83 -13.57 3.74
C PRO A 45 22.07 -12.85 5.08
N PRO A 46 22.94 -11.82 5.11
CA PRO A 46 23.26 -11.12 6.34
C PRO A 46 21.97 -10.51 6.93
N LEU A 47 21.84 -10.64 8.25
CA LEU A 47 20.90 -9.85 9.04
C LEU A 47 21.22 -8.37 8.79
N SER A 48 20.29 -7.64 8.19
CA SER A 48 20.37 -6.18 8.10
C SER A 48 20.61 -5.62 9.50
N PRO A 49 21.60 -4.71 9.69
CA PRO A 49 21.83 -4.12 10.99
C PRO A 49 20.59 -3.33 11.40
N GLY A 50 20.14 -3.57 12.63
CA GLY A 50 19.07 -2.81 13.23
C GLY A 50 19.45 -1.34 13.31
N HIS A 51 18.78 -0.52 12.50
CA HIS A 51 18.50 0.87 12.81
C HIS A 51 16.99 1.05 12.66
N SER A 52 16.35 1.14 13.80
CA SER A 52 15.04 1.75 13.96
C SER A 52 15.12 3.23 13.57
N GLU A 53 14.03 3.73 12.98
CA GLU A 53 13.69 5.14 12.78
C GLU A 53 14.34 5.85 11.58
N GLU A 54 13.83 5.56 10.39
CA GLU A 54 13.33 6.52 9.39
C GLU A 54 12.79 5.69 8.22
N GLY A 55 11.48 5.80 7.91
CA GLY A 55 10.91 5.11 6.76
C GLY A 55 11.62 5.60 5.50
N GLU A 56 12.13 4.68 4.67
CA GLU A 56 12.70 5.07 3.38
C GLU A 56 11.67 5.90 2.62
N PRO A 57 12.03 7.11 2.15
CA PRO A 57 11.07 7.97 1.51
C PRO A 57 10.64 7.33 0.19
N SER A 58 9.33 7.17 -0.01
CA SER A 58 8.80 6.87 -1.33
C SER A 58 9.30 7.92 -2.33
N ILE A 59 9.82 7.46 -3.45
CA ILE A 59 10.48 8.31 -4.44
C ILE A 59 9.43 8.96 -5.33
N ILE A 60 9.65 10.20 -5.74
CA ILE A 60 8.87 10.88 -6.79
C ILE A 60 9.87 11.54 -7.74
N ILE A 61 9.84 11.19 -9.02
CA ILE A 61 10.59 11.87 -10.07
C ILE A 61 9.60 12.36 -11.13
N ASP A 62 9.35 13.67 -11.14
CA ASP A 62 8.58 14.32 -12.20
C ASP A 62 9.47 14.51 -13.43
N SER A 63 9.19 13.76 -14.49
CA SER A 63 9.80 13.93 -15.80
C SER A 63 8.86 14.77 -16.67
N GLU A 64 9.08 16.09 -16.76
CA GLU A 64 8.35 16.90 -17.74
C GLU A 64 8.92 16.71 -19.16
N PRO A 65 8.07 16.49 -20.18
CA PRO A 65 8.49 16.58 -21.58
C PRO A 65 8.65 18.06 -21.97
N ARG A 66 9.88 18.52 -22.16
CA ARG A 66 10.18 19.84 -22.73
C ARG A 66 9.70 19.92 -24.19
N TYR A 67 8.50 20.44 -24.42
CA TYR A 67 8.11 20.95 -25.73
C TYR A 67 8.66 22.36 -25.90
N SER A 68 9.67 22.50 -26.77
CA SER A 68 10.21 23.80 -27.15
C SER A 68 9.27 24.47 -28.16
N HIS A 69 8.53 25.48 -27.70
CA HIS A 69 7.88 26.44 -28.58
C HIS A 69 8.93 27.43 -29.10
N GLY A 70 9.33 27.28 -30.37
CA GLY A 70 10.08 28.30 -31.11
C GLY A 70 9.13 29.19 -31.92
N SER A 71 9.09 30.49 -31.63
CA SER A 71 8.42 31.48 -32.48
C SER A 71 9.16 32.83 -32.49
N GLY A 72 9.59 33.27 -33.69
CA GLY A 72 9.92 34.64 -34.11
C GLY A 72 11.28 35.20 -33.65
N PHE A 73 12.09 35.93 -34.43
CA PHE A 73 11.80 36.91 -35.50
C PHE A 73 13.08 37.26 -36.32
N ARG A 74 12.92 37.59 -37.63
CA ARG A 74 13.63 38.57 -38.54
C ARG A 74 15.18 38.68 -38.55
N SER A 75 15.91 38.98 -39.62
CA SER A 75 15.76 39.28 -41.06
C SER A 75 17.19 39.40 -41.64
N LEU A 76 17.41 39.18 -42.95
CA LEU A 76 18.19 40.01 -43.89
C LEU A 76 18.54 39.25 -45.20
N GLU A 77 17.95 39.75 -46.30
CA GLU A 77 18.48 39.97 -47.68
C GLU A 77 19.61 39.09 -48.27
N ASN A 78 19.38 38.42 -49.42
CA ASN A 78 19.67 38.94 -50.78
C ASN A 78 19.62 37.84 -51.89
N GLU A 79 18.77 38.06 -52.89
CA GLU A 79 18.85 37.83 -54.36
C GLU A 79 19.21 36.44 -55.00
N PRO A 80 18.78 36.19 -56.26
CA PRO A 80 18.36 34.88 -56.78
C PRO A 80 19.29 34.30 -57.87
N ARG A 81 19.09 33.02 -58.24
CA ARG A 81 19.30 32.49 -59.61
C ARG A 81 18.82 31.03 -59.79
N THR A 82 17.75 30.90 -60.57
CA THR A 82 17.52 30.02 -61.74
C THR A 82 17.97 28.54 -61.79
N SER A 83 16.98 27.73 -62.21
CA SER A 83 16.97 26.71 -63.28
C SER A 83 17.27 25.23 -63.01
N HIS A 84 16.24 24.42 -63.31
CA HIS A 84 16.20 23.13 -64.04
C HIS A 84 17.11 21.97 -63.61
N SER A 85 16.48 20.85 -63.23
CA SER A 85 16.34 19.70 -64.14
C SER A 85 15.46 18.60 -63.53
N GLN A 86 14.38 18.29 -64.25
CA GLN A 86 13.63 17.05 -64.15
C GLN A 86 14.51 15.87 -64.55
N MET A 87 14.35 14.71 -63.92
CA MET A 87 14.37 13.43 -64.61
C MET A 87 13.48 12.42 -63.86
N ARG A 88 12.65 11.75 -64.66
CA ARG A 88 11.55 10.85 -64.34
C ARG A 88 11.85 9.55 -65.06
N VAL A 89 11.79 8.42 -64.36
CA VAL A 89 11.65 7.03 -64.90
C VAL A 89 10.98 6.25 -63.75
N GLU A 90 9.64 6.14 -63.66
CA GLU A 90 8.76 5.12 -64.29
C GLU A 90 9.29 3.69 -64.14
N GLU A 91 8.85 2.97 -63.10
CA GLU A 91 7.74 1.99 -63.11
C GLU A 91 8.10 0.63 -63.73
N GLN A 92 8.19 -0.39 -62.86
CA GLN A 92 7.88 -1.78 -63.20
C GLN A 92 7.36 -2.47 -61.93
N GLU A 93 6.03 -2.49 -61.80
CA GLU A 93 5.33 -3.50 -61.00
C GLU A 93 5.18 -4.77 -61.85
N GLN A 94 5.44 -5.96 -61.29
CA GLN A 94 4.42 -6.98 -61.02
C GLN A 94 5.00 -8.38 -60.75
N GLN A 95 4.45 -8.99 -59.70
CA GLN A 95 4.27 -10.42 -59.44
C GLN A 95 5.43 -11.22 -58.84
N SER A 96 5.37 -11.39 -57.51
CA SER A 96 5.27 -12.72 -56.91
C SER A 96 4.56 -12.64 -55.56
N GLU A 97 3.33 -13.13 -55.51
CA GLU A 97 2.58 -13.47 -54.31
C GLU A 97 3.29 -14.61 -53.56
N ASP A 98 3.55 -14.44 -52.27
CA ASP A 98 2.99 -15.27 -51.19
C ASP A 98 3.78 -15.18 -49.87
N ALA A 99 3.00 -15.12 -48.79
CA ALA A 99 3.35 -15.39 -47.40
C ALA A 99 4.24 -14.39 -46.63
N MET A 100 3.61 -13.46 -45.91
CA MET A 100 3.63 -13.46 -44.44
C MET A 100 2.68 -12.37 -43.92
N ASP A 101 1.51 -12.82 -43.44
CA ASP A 101 0.54 -12.05 -42.68
C ASP A 101 1.19 -11.62 -41.35
N VAL A 102 1.67 -10.39 -41.30
CA VAL A 102 2.11 -9.75 -40.06
C VAL A 102 0.85 -9.24 -39.38
N ASP A 103 0.40 -9.97 -38.36
CA ASP A 103 -0.64 -9.62 -37.39
C ASP A 103 -0.44 -8.17 -36.90
N GLN A 104 -0.97 -7.21 -37.66
CA GLN A 104 -1.15 -5.83 -37.25
C GLN A 104 -2.29 -5.84 -36.23
N ARG A 105 -1.98 -6.24 -34.99
CA ARG A 105 -2.87 -5.97 -33.88
C ARG A 105 -2.98 -4.45 -33.75
N PRO A 106 -4.18 -3.86 -33.88
CA PRO A 106 -4.33 -2.46 -33.56
C PRO A 106 -3.97 -2.30 -32.09
N ALA A 107 -3.11 -1.32 -31.78
CA ALA A 107 -2.85 -0.89 -30.41
C ALA A 107 -4.22 -0.73 -29.72
N SER A 108 -4.49 -1.59 -28.73
CA SER A 108 -5.80 -1.64 -28.08
C SER A 108 -6.12 -0.25 -27.53
N SER A 109 -7.18 0.38 -28.04
CA SER A 109 -7.71 1.62 -27.49
C SER A 109 -7.92 1.46 -25.97
N PRO A 110 -7.63 2.50 -25.16
CA PRO A 110 -7.79 2.40 -23.71
C PRO A 110 -9.21 1.96 -23.37
N ARG A 111 -9.34 0.92 -22.54
CA ARG A 111 -10.67 0.45 -22.09
C ARG A 111 -11.27 1.56 -21.22
N PRO A 112 -12.51 2.01 -21.48
CA PRO A 112 -13.17 3.00 -20.63
C PRO A 112 -13.31 2.42 -19.20
N PRO A 113 -13.40 3.29 -18.18
CA PRO A 113 -13.66 2.82 -16.82
C PRO A 113 -15.01 2.08 -16.76
N LEU A 114 -15.13 1.12 -15.86
CA LEU A 114 -16.41 0.45 -15.59
C LEU A 114 -17.37 1.40 -14.84
N ARG A 115 -16.81 2.37 -14.10
CA ARG A 115 -17.53 3.38 -13.32
C ARG A 115 -16.80 4.72 -13.39
N HIS A 116 -17.53 5.81 -13.52
CA HIS A 116 -16.94 7.14 -13.49
C HIS A 116 -16.91 7.67 -12.05
N LEU A 117 -15.73 8.02 -11.55
CA LEU A 117 -15.59 8.52 -10.18
C LEU A 117 -16.33 9.85 -9.97
N ASP A 118 -16.42 10.68 -11.02
CA ASP A 118 -17.08 11.99 -11.00
C ASP A 118 -18.60 11.90 -10.78
N GLU A 119 -19.19 10.73 -11.06
CA GLU A 119 -20.62 10.45 -10.83
C GLU A 119 -20.91 10.05 -9.37
N GLU A 120 -19.88 9.67 -8.61
CA GLU A 120 -20.01 9.32 -7.20
C GLU A 120 -20.02 10.59 -6.35
N PRO A 121 -21.07 10.82 -5.53
CA PRO A 121 -21.12 11.98 -4.66
C PRO A 121 -20.05 11.88 -3.57
N ALA A 122 -19.48 13.03 -3.18
CA ALA A 122 -18.57 13.08 -2.05
C ALA A 122 -19.31 12.69 -0.76
N HIS A 123 -18.78 11.74 0.02
CA HIS A 123 -19.42 11.16 1.20
C HIS A 123 -18.74 11.57 2.53
N LEU A 124 -18.52 12.87 2.73
CA LEU A 124 -17.93 13.40 3.96
C LEU A 124 -18.99 13.49 5.08
N GLU A 125 -19.14 12.41 5.86
CA GLU A 125 -20.18 12.25 6.89
C GLU A 125 -20.01 13.18 8.12
N MET A 126 -18.85 13.84 8.30
CA MET A 126 -18.54 14.64 9.50
C MET A 126 -18.11 16.09 9.20
N SER A 127 -18.53 16.62 8.04
CA SER A 127 -18.17 17.97 7.58
C SER A 127 -18.66 19.12 8.48
N SER A 128 -19.64 18.87 9.35
CA SER A 128 -20.14 19.87 10.31
C SER A 128 -19.27 20.04 11.55
N LEU A 129 -18.33 19.13 11.79
CA LEU A 129 -17.43 19.23 12.94
C LEU A 129 -16.37 20.31 12.72
N LYS A 130 -15.86 20.85 13.82
CA LYS A 130 -14.71 21.76 13.82
C LYS A 130 -13.49 21.06 14.40
N LEU A 131 -12.29 21.56 14.06
CA LEU A 131 -11.04 21.05 14.63
C LEU A 131 -11.02 21.09 16.17
N THR A 132 -11.64 22.09 16.78
CA THR A 132 -11.75 22.22 18.25
C THR A 132 -12.67 21.18 18.90
N ASP A 133 -13.49 20.47 18.13
CA ASP A 133 -14.35 19.39 18.64
C ASP A 133 -13.56 18.10 18.92
N PHE A 134 -12.28 18.06 18.52
CA PHE A 134 -11.41 16.91 18.72
C PHE A 134 -10.52 17.05 19.96
N GLU A 135 -10.29 15.93 20.62
CA GLU A 135 -9.31 15.75 21.68
C GLU A 135 -8.19 14.87 21.14
N VAL A 136 -6.95 15.37 21.14
CA VAL A 136 -5.78 14.62 20.69
C VAL A 136 -5.35 13.63 21.77
N LYS A 137 -5.26 12.34 21.40
CA LYS A 137 -4.90 11.24 22.30
C LYS A 137 -3.44 10.80 22.16
N GLY A 138 -2.86 10.93 20.98
CA GLY A 138 -1.49 10.49 20.71
C GLY A 138 -1.10 10.72 19.26
N THR A 139 0.18 10.49 18.96
CA THR A 139 0.70 10.47 17.58
C THR A 139 0.80 9.01 17.14
N LEU A 140 0.13 8.65 16.03
CA LEU A 140 0.14 7.30 15.45
C LEU A 140 1.34 7.09 14.52
N GLY A 141 1.77 8.14 13.84
CA GLY A 141 2.90 8.11 12.91
C GLY A 141 3.34 9.50 12.49
N SER A 142 4.58 9.62 12.03
CA SER A 142 5.14 10.84 11.46
C SER A 142 5.88 10.49 10.18
N GLY A 143 5.50 11.12 9.07
CA GLY A 143 6.18 11.06 7.78
C GLY A 143 6.91 12.37 7.47
N THR A 144 7.38 12.50 6.23
CA THR A 144 8.17 13.64 5.76
C THR A 144 7.39 14.96 5.69
N PHE A 145 6.09 14.92 5.36
CA PHE A 145 5.23 16.10 5.24
C PHE A 145 3.89 15.96 5.98
N ALA A 146 3.65 14.83 6.62
CA ALA A 146 2.40 14.52 7.30
C ALA A 146 2.66 13.93 8.69
N ARG A 147 1.82 14.27 9.65
CA ARG A 147 1.75 13.59 10.95
C ARG A 147 0.35 13.06 11.15
N VAL A 148 0.22 11.84 11.65
CA VAL A 148 -1.08 11.22 11.92
C VAL A 148 -1.31 11.20 13.42
N LEU A 149 -2.37 11.85 13.86
CA LEU A 149 -2.77 11.94 15.27
C LEU A 149 -3.97 11.04 15.54
N LEU A 150 -3.98 10.35 16.68
CA LEU A 150 -5.18 9.72 17.20
C LEU A 150 -6.04 10.81 17.84
N VAL A 151 -7.28 10.96 17.40
CA VAL A 151 -8.21 11.95 17.93
C VAL A 151 -9.52 11.32 18.37
N ARG A 152 -10.15 11.92 19.38
CA ARG A 152 -11.48 11.57 19.86
C ARG A 152 -12.42 12.76 19.73
N VAL A 153 -13.64 12.54 19.25
CA VAL A 153 -14.68 13.59 19.25
C VAL A 153 -15.16 13.84 20.68
N ARG A 154 -15.11 15.09 21.14
CA ARG A 154 -15.51 15.50 22.50
C ARG A 154 -17.01 15.39 22.73
N SER A 155 -17.82 15.73 21.71
CA SER A 155 -19.27 15.79 21.81
C SER A 155 -19.91 14.47 21.35
N THR A 156 -20.31 13.63 22.32
CA THR A 156 -21.12 12.44 22.04
C THR A 156 -22.57 12.84 21.75
N SER A 157 -22.85 13.30 20.53
CA SER A 157 -24.22 13.18 20.00
C SER A 157 -24.64 11.71 20.04
N PRO A 158 -25.88 11.36 20.45
CA PRO A 158 -26.34 9.97 20.55
C PRO A 158 -26.15 9.15 19.25
N GLN A 159 -26.03 9.81 18.10
CA GLN A 159 -25.83 9.23 16.78
C GLN A 159 -24.40 8.68 16.53
N HIS A 160 -23.38 9.11 17.29
CA HIS A 160 -21.96 8.72 17.04
C HIS A 160 -21.35 7.85 18.15
N ARG A 161 -22.17 7.17 18.98
CA ARG A 161 -21.66 6.36 20.11
C ARG A 161 -20.78 5.18 19.69
N SER A 162 -20.91 4.68 18.47
CA SER A 162 -20.23 3.45 18.02
C SER A 162 -18.81 3.68 17.52
N GLN A 163 -18.49 4.87 17.03
CA GLN A 163 -17.16 5.24 16.52
C GLN A 163 -16.90 6.71 16.80
N ASN A 164 -16.12 6.98 17.85
CA ASN A 164 -15.75 8.33 18.28
C ASN A 164 -14.23 8.56 18.25
N VAL A 165 -13.47 7.61 17.72
CA VAL A 165 -12.01 7.65 17.59
C VAL A 165 -11.63 7.59 16.12
N PHE A 166 -10.72 8.47 15.72
CA PHE A 166 -10.32 8.70 14.33
C PHE A 166 -8.81 8.93 14.23
N ALA A 167 -8.28 8.75 13.02
CA ALA A 167 -6.94 9.15 12.66
C ALA A 167 -7.01 10.50 11.94
N LEU A 168 -6.33 11.52 12.44
CA LEU A 168 -6.27 12.85 11.84
C LEU A 168 -4.90 13.06 11.19
N LYS A 169 -4.85 13.01 9.86
CA LYS A 169 -3.65 13.33 9.07
C LYS A 169 -3.51 14.86 9.02
N VAL A 170 -2.44 15.38 9.60
CA VAL A 170 -2.08 16.80 9.65
C VAL A 170 -0.93 17.04 8.69
N MET A 171 -1.09 17.95 7.73
CA MET A 171 -0.08 18.23 6.71
C MET A 171 0.17 19.74 6.63
N ARG A 172 1.43 20.15 6.78
CA ARG A 172 1.80 21.56 6.79
C ARG A 172 1.83 22.13 5.37
N LYS A 173 1.04 23.17 5.12
CA LYS A 173 0.87 23.78 3.78
C LYS A 173 2.21 24.18 3.16
N THR A 174 3.10 24.79 3.94
CA THR A 174 4.43 25.22 3.46
C THR A 174 5.31 24.06 3.02
N ASP A 175 5.24 22.91 3.71
CA ASP A 175 6.00 21.73 3.35
C ASP A 175 5.44 21.05 2.11
N LEU A 176 4.11 21.00 1.97
CA LEU A 176 3.44 20.49 0.77
C LEU A 176 3.84 21.27 -0.48
N VAL A 177 3.88 22.61 -0.40
CA VAL A 177 4.33 23.45 -1.53
C VAL A 177 5.81 23.23 -1.82
N ARG A 178 6.67 23.27 -0.80
CA ARG A 178 8.13 23.10 -0.95
C ARG A 178 8.48 21.76 -1.59
N LEU A 179 7.77 20.69 -1.20
CA LEU A 179 7.99 19.33 -1.67
C LEU A 179 7.12 18.95 -2.89
N ARG A 180 6.39 19.92 -3.47
CA ARG A 180 5.51 19.72 -4.64
C ARG A 180 4.46 18.61 -4.45
N GLN A 181 3.93 18.47 -3.25
CA GLN A 181 2.93 17.44 -2.89
C GLN A 181 1.48 17.93 -2.97
N VAL A 182 1.25 19.18 -3.40
CA VAL A 182 -0.09 19.80 -3.45
C VAL A 182 -1.06 18.99 -4.31
N GLU A 183 -0.64 18.60 -5.52
CA GLU A 183 -1.48 17.82 -6.43
C GLU A 183 -1.79 16.43 -5.87
N HIS A 184 -0.82 15.80 -5.22
CA HIS A 184 -0.99 14.49 -4.57
C HIS A 184 -1.98 14.56 -3.42
N VAL A 185 -1.91 15.59 -2.57
CA VAL A 185 -2.85 15.77 -1.45
C VAL A 185 -4.27 16.07 -1.95
N ASN A 186 -4.41 16.89 -2.99
CA ASN A 186 -5.72 17.15 -3.61
C ASN A 186 -6.28 15.90 -4.29
N ALA A 187 -5.46 15.11 -4.98
CA ALA A 187 -5.86 13.84 -5.58
C ALA A 187 -6.27 12.81 -4.51
N GLU A 188 -5.50 12.69 -3.42
CA GLU A 188 -5.81 11.83 -2.28
C GLU A 188 -7.18 12.18 -1.69
N ARG A 189 -7.43 13.47 -1.42
CA ARG A 189 -8.75 13.97 -0.98
C ARG A 189 -9.85 13.61 -1.97
N TYR A 190 -9.62 13.90 -3.25
CA TYR A 190 -10.59 13.73 -4.32
C TYR A 190 -11.07 12.28 -4.42
N ILE A 191 -10.11 11.35 -4.40
CA ILE A 191 -10.36 9.91 -4.47
C ILE A 191 -11.04 9.42 -3.19
N LEU A 192 -10.44 9.68 -2.02
CA LEU A 192 -10.95 9.17 -0.74
C LEU A 192 -12.34 9.69 -0.39
N SER A 193 -12.70 10.89 -0.83
CA SER A 193 -14.05 11.44 -0.61
C SER A 193 -15.13 10.74 -1.44
N ARG A 194 -14.79 9.89 -2.41
CA ARG A 194 -15.74 9.26 -3.37
C ARG A 194 -15.68 7.74 -3.40
N VAL A 195 -14.57 7.14 -2.98
CA VAL A 195 -14.44 5.68 -2.87
C VAL A 195 -14.99 5.14 -1.55
N ARG A 196 -15.77 4.07 -1.60
CA ARG A 196 -16.28 3.39 -0.40
C ARG A 196 -16.25 1.87 -0.60
N HIS A 197 -15.40 1.21 0.17
CA HIS A 197 -15.20 -0.23 0.06
C HIS A 197 -14.69 -0.81 1.39
N PRO A 198 -15.12 -2.01 1.81
CA PRO A 198 -14.82 -2.59 3.13
C PRO A 198 -13.33 -2.72 3.47
N PHE A 199 -12.46 -2.74 2.46
CA PHE A 199 -11.00 -2.88 2.62
C PHE A 199 -10.21 -1.61 2.35
N LEU A 200 -10.87 -0.45 2.22
CA LEU A 200 -10.23 0.85 2.13
C LEU A 200 -10.47 1.62 3.44
N VAL A 201 -9.58 2.53 3.80
CA VAL A 201 -9.86 3.53 4.84
C VAL A 201 -10.92 4.52 4.35
N ASP A 202 -11.76 4.99 5.28
CA ASP A 202 -12.81 5.96 4.98
C ASP A 202 -12.30 7.38 5.32
N LEU A 203 -12.69 8.38 4.52
CA LEU A 203 -12.48 9.80 4.79
C LEU A 203 -13.78 10.44 5.27
N TYR A 204 -13.81 10.84 6.53
CA TYR A 204 -15.02 11.39 7.17
C TYR A 204 -15.17 12.90 6.99
N ALA A 205 -14.06 13.63 7.01
CA ALA A 205 -14.04 15.08 6.88
C ALA A 205 -12.65 15.58 6.50
N THR A 206 -12.60 16.82 6.03
CA THR A 206 -11.36 17.59 5.92
C THR A 206 -11.54 18.94 6.57
N PHE A 207 -10.41 19.53 6.94
CA PHE A 207 -10.36 20.87 7.49
C PHE A 207 -9.11 21.58 6.98
N GLN A 208 -9.04 22.88 7.19
CA GLN A 208 -7.82 23.64 7.04
C GLN A 208 -7.74 24.77 8.08
N ASP A 209 -6.52 25.13 8.46
CA ASP A 209 -6.22 26.35 9.22
C ASP A 209 -5.13 27.16 8.50
N SER A 210 -4.59 28.20 9.16
CA SER A 210 -3.54 29.03 8.57
C SER A 210 -2.24 28.29 8.25
N LEU A 211 -1.97 27.15 8.89
CA LEU A 211 -0.70 26.43 8.78
C LEU A 211 -0.83 25.08 8.05
N ASN A 212 -1.97 24.41 8.19
CA ASN A 212 -2.15 23.01 7.87
C ASN A 212 -3.43 22.73 7.09
N VAL A 213 -3.42 21.60 6.39
CA VAL A 213 -4.62 20.90 5.92
C VAL A 213 -4.77 19.58 6.68
N TYR A 214 -6.01 19.16 6.86
CA TYR A 214 -6.37 18.05 7.73
C TYR A 214 -7.27 17.05 6.99
N MET A 215 -7.03 15.76 7.19
CA MET A 215 -7.93 14.67 6.76
C MET A 215 -8.31 13.82 7.97
N LEU A 216 -9.60 13.73 8.26
CA LEU A 216 -10.16 12.88 9.32
C LEU A 216 -10.53 11.53 8.73
N MET A 217 -9.80 10.49 9.14
CA MET A 217 -9.84 9.16 8.53
C MET A 217 -10.21 8.09 9.56
N SER A 218 -10.60 6.91 9.07
CA SER A 218 -10.79 5.71 9.90
C SER A 218 -9.55 5.40 10.74
N TYR A 219 -9.72 5.30 12.06
CA TYR A 219 -8.68 4.73 12.91
C TYR A 219 -8.67 3.20 12.81
N VAL A 220 -7.51 2.62 12.51
CA VAL A 220 -7.33 1.18 12.31
C VAL A 220 -6.37 0.64 13.39
N PRO A 221 -6.88 0.03 14.47
CA PRO A 221 -6.10 -0.16 15.71
C PRO A 221 -5.08 -1.31 15.67
N GLY A 222 -5.16 -2.23 14.70
CA GLY A 222 -4.32 -3.41 14.66
C GLY A 222 -2.92 -3.18 14.08
N GLY A 223 -2.59 -1.95 13.71
CA GLY A 223 -1.29 -1.57 13.16
C GLY A 223 -1.02 -2.14 11.77
N GLU A 224 0.22 -2.00 11.32
CA GLU A 224 0.66 -2.35 9.96
C GLU A 224 0.85 -3.86 9.78
N LEU A 225 0.45 -4.39 8.63
CA LEU A 225 0.73 -5.75 8.20
C LEU A 225 2.24 -6.02 8.19
N PHE A 226 3.05 -4.99 7.87
CA PHE A 226 4.51 -5.02 7.97
C PHE A 226 4.98 -5.56 9.32
N THR A 227 4.50 -4.97 10.42
CA THR A 227 4.89 -5.36 11.78
C THR A 227 4.50 -6.81 12.08
N HIS A 228 3.31 -7.25 11.64
CA HIS A 228 2.87 -8.63 11.81
C HIS A 228 3.73 -9.62 11.00
N LEU A 229 4.08 -9.27 9.78
CA LEU A 229 4.95 -10.08 8.92
C LEU A 229 6.35 -10.22 9.51
N ARG A 230 6.96 -9.12 9.96
CA ARG A 230 8.29 -9.12 10.59
C ARG A 230 8.31 -9.99 11.84
N ARG A 231 7.28 -9.90 12.69
CA ARG A 231 7.13 -10.75 13.88
C ARG A 231 6.97 -12.23 13.54
N ALA A 232 6.18 -12.55 12.51
CA ALA A 232 5.99 -13.92 12.03
C ALA A 232 7.18 -14.47 11.23
N ARG A 233 8.12 -13.60 10.82
CA ARG A 233 9.19 -13.80 9.83
C ARG A 233 8.68 -14.03 8.41
N ARG A 234 7.67 -14.87 8.24
CA ARG A 234 6.94 -15.13 6.99
C ARG A 234 5.57 -15.72 7.32
N PHE A 235 4.62 -15.56 6.42
CA PHE A 235 3.29 -16.16 6.50
C PHE A 235 3.23 -17.51 5.81
N THR A 236 2.25 -18.32 6.21
CA THR A 236 1.90 -19.55 5.49
C THR A 236 1.12 -19.21 4.21
N PRO A 237 1.02 -20.14 3.25
CA PRO A 237 0.18 -19.94 2.06
C PRO A 237 -1.26 -19.57 2.38
N ASP A 238 -1.86 -20.15 3.43
CA ASP A 238 -3.25 -19.86 3.79
C ASP A 238 -3.44 -18.45 4.37
N VAL A 239 -2.52 -18.01 5.23
CA VAL A 239 -2.52 -16.64 5.77
C VAL A 239 -2.29 -15.63 4.64
N THR A 240 -1.32 -15.93 3.76
CA THR A 240 -1.04 -15.11 2.57
C THR A 240 -2.27 -15.04 1.67
N ARG A 241 -2.97 -16.16 1.45
CA ARG A 241 -4.16 -16.21 0.58
C ARG A 241 -5.26 -15.31 1.06
N PHE A 242 -5.54 -15.31 2.36
CA PHE A 242 -6.54 -14.42 2.93
C PHE A 242 -6.21 -12.95 2.66
N TYR A 243 -4.99 -12.51 3.00
CA TYR A 243 -4.60 -11.11 2.82
C TYR A 243 -4.49 -10.71 1.36
N LEU A 244 -3.89 -11.55 0.52
CA LEU A 244 -3.81 -11.29 -0.91
C LEU A 244 -5.20 -11.19 -1.54
N ALA A 245 -6.15 -12.05 -1.15
CA ALA A 245 -7.53 -11.98 -1.63
C ALA A 245 -8.23 -10.67 -1.22
N THR A 246 -8.02 -10.17 0.02
CA THR A 246 -8.58 -8.86 0.42
C THR A 246 -7.99 -7.71 -0.39
N ILE A 247 -6.69 -7.78 -0.74
CA ILE A 247 -6.01 -6.77 -1.55
C ILE A 247 -6.51 -6.82 -3.00
N VAL A 248 -6.69 -8.01 -3.56
CA VAL A 248 -7.26 -8.21 -4.91
C VAL A 248 -8.64 -7.57 -5.01
N LEU A 249 -9.50 -7.74 -3.99
CA LEU A 249 -10.83 -7.09 -3.97
C LEU A 249 -10.73 -5.56 -3.88
N ALA A 250 -9.82 -5.04 -3.05
CA ALA A 250 -9.57 -3.60 -2.99
C ALA A 250 -9.08 -3.02 -4.33
N LEU A 251 -8.12 -3.68 -4.99
CA LEU A 251 -7.61 -3.26 -6.30
C LEU A 251 -8.68 -3.38 -7.39
N LYS A 252 -9.44 -4.48 -7.42
CA LYS A 252 -10.59 -4.66 -8.33
C LYS A 252 -11.55 -3.47 -8.25
N TYR A 253 -11.89 -3.06 -7.03
CA TYR A 253 -12.77 -1.92 -6.79
C TYR A 253 -12.16 -0.62 -7.34
N LEU A 254 -10.92 -0.29 -6.98
CA LEU A 254 -10.24 0.93 -7.46
C LEU A 254 -10.09 0.96 -8.99
N HIS A 255 -9.69 -0.17 -9.57
CA HIS A 255 -9.48 -0.33 -11.01
C HIS A 255 -10.79 -0.20 -11.80
N SER A 256 -11.95 -0.48 -11.18
CA SER A 256 -13.25 -0.25 -11.80
C SER A 256 -13.53 1.25 -12.08
N TYR A 257 -12.91 2.14 -11.29
CA TYR A 257 -12.95 3.60 -11.46
C TYR A 257 -11.72 4.17 -12.20
N ASN A 258 -10.89 3.31 -12.82
CA ASN A 258 -9.60 3.71 -13.40
C ASN A 258 -8.62 4.35 -12.38
N ILE A 259 -8.78 4.07 -11.08
CA ILE A 259 -7.82 4.52 -10.06
C ILE A 259 -6.68 3.51 -10.01
N ILE A 260 -5.45 3.96 -10.15
CA ILE A 260 -4.23 3.19 -9.90
C ILE A 260 -3.69 3.60 -8.55
N TYR A 261 -3.36 2.64 -7.68
CA TYR A 261 -2.97 2.90 -6.29
C TYR A 261 -1.50 3.28 -6.14
N ARG A 262 -0.58 2.59 -6.84
CA ARG A 262 0.85 2.91 -7.01
C ARG A 262 1.76 2.85 -5.77
N ASP A 263 1.25 2.63 -4.55
CA ASP A 263 2.09 2.48 -3.34
C ASP A 263 1.74 1.24 -2.51
N LEU A 264 1.51 0.09 -3.17
CA LEU A 264 1.19 -1.15 -2.47
C LEU A 264 2.43 -1.71 -1.79
N LYS A 265 2.40 -1.78 -0.45
CA LYS A 265 3.44 -2.34 0.42
C LYS A 265 2.85 -2.69 1.81
N PRO A 266 3.50 -3.55 2.61
CA PRO A 266 2.98 -3.99 3.90
C PRO A 266 2.69 -2.86 4.91
N GLU A 267 3.40 -1.74 4.79
CA GLU A 267 3.29 -0.55 5.65
C GLU A 267 1.96 0.19 5.40
N ASN A 268 1.48 0.19 4.15
CA ASN A 268 0.22 0.83 3.76
C ASN A 268 -1.01 -0.07 3.95
N LEU A 269 -0.84 -1.24 4.57
CA LEU A 269 -1.88 -2.23 4.82
C LEU A 269 -2.11 -2.35 6.32
N LEU A 270 -3.14 -1.69 6.84
CA LEU A 270 -3.46 -1.74 8.27
C LEU A 270 -4.43 -2.88 8.58
N LEU A 271 -4.30 -3.51 9.75
CA LEU A 271 -5.25 -4.52 10.22
C LEU A 271 -6.28 -3.90 11.16
N ASP A 272 -7.56 -4.07 10.88
CA ASP A 272 -8.61 -3.65 11.81
C ASP A 272 -8.77 -4.61 12.99
N SER A 273 -9.67 -4.28 13.93
CA SER A 273 -9.92 -5.09 15.13
C SER A 273 -10.42 -6.52 14.83
N ARG A 274 -10.93 -6.77 13.62
CA ARG A 274 -11.35 -8.09 13.15
C ARG A 274 -10.29 -8.78 12.29
N GLY A 275 -9.12 -8.17 12.11
CA GLY A 275 -8.00 -8.71 11.35
C GLY A 275 -8.09 -8.53 9.84
N TYR A 276 -9.03 -7.71 9.35
CA TYR A 276 -9.16 -7.42 7.93
C TYR A 276 -8.25 -6.26 7.52
N ILE A 277 -7.77 -6.29 6.28
CA ILE A 277 -6.98 -5.21 5.71
C ILE A 277 -7.84 -3.97 5.50
N ARG A 278 -7.26 -2.82 5.82
CA ARG A 278 -7.67 -1.48 5.41
C ARG A 278 -6.49 -0.83 4.70
N LEU A 279 -6.59 -0.67 3.39
CA LEU A 279 -5.63 0.05 2.57
C LEU A 279 -5.68 1.54 2.93
N THR A 280 -4.54 2.12 3.27
CA THR A 280 -4.39 3.52 3.68
C THR A 280 -3.36 4.24 2.82
N ASP A 281 -3.25 5.57 2.92
CA ASP A 281 -2.30 6.42 2.21
C ASP A 281 -2.46 6.42 0.68
N PHE A 282 -3.34 7.31 0.21
CA PHE A 282 -3.68 7.45 -1.20
C PHE A 282 -2.87 8.55 -1.88
N GLY A 283 -1.75 8.97 -1.28
CA GLY A 283 -0.91 10.06 -1.79
C GLY A 283 -0.39 9.85 -3.22
N PHE A 284 -0.20 8.61 -3.66
CA PHE A 284 0.13 8.30 -5.05
C PHE A 284 -1.04 7.72 -5.84
N ALA A 285 -2.23 7.59 -5.26
CA ALA A 285 -3.36 7.14 -6.04
C ALA A 285 -3.72 8.17 -7.12
N LYS A 286 -4.09 7.70 -8.32
CA LYS A 286 -4.43 8.58 -9.43
C LYS A 286 -5.47 7.95 -10.35
N VAL A 287 -6.44 8.75 -10.78
CA VAL A 287 -7.38 8.38 -11.85
C VAL A 287 -6.64 8.49 -13.19
N VAL A 288 -6.52 7.39 -13.92
CA VAL A 288 -5.75 7.31 -15.16
C VAL A 288 -6.53 6.55 -16.23
N ASN A 289 -6.90 7.24 -17.31
CA ASN A 289 -7.67 6.64 -18.40
C ASN A 289 -6.85 5.71 -19.31
N ASP A 290 -5.57 6.03 -19.51
CA ASP A 290 -4.66 5.21 -20.31
C ASP A 290 -3.35 4.99 -19.56
N ARG A 291 -2.49 6.01 -19.51
CA ARG A 291 -1.17 5.94 -18.88
C ARG A 291 -0.84 7.20 -18.10
N THR A 292 0.06 7.03 -17.14
CA THR A 292 0.74 8.11 -16.42
C THR A 292 2.25 7.86 -16.45
N TRP A 293 3.06 8.90 -16.32
CA TRP A 293 4.52 8.84 -16.47
C TRP A 293 5.29 9.20 -15.20
N THR A 294 4.60 9.67 -14.15
CA THR A 294 5.20 10.01 -12.86
C THR A 294 5.84 8.78 -12.23
N VAL A 295 7.16 8.77 -12.09
CA VAL A 295 7.86 7.69 -11.39
C VAL A 295 7.62 7.90 -9.89
N CYS A 296 6.80 7.05 -9.28
CA CYS A 296 6.51 7.11 -7.85
C CYS A 296 6.34 5.72 -7.23
N GLY A 297 6.51 5.65 -5.91
CA GLY A 297 6.33 4.46 -5.09
C GLY A 297 7.59 4.02 -4.36
N THR A 298 7.53 2.86 -3.72
CA THR A 298 8.66 2.23 -3.02
C THR A 298 9.54 1.40 -3.97
N PRO A 299 10.88 1.56 -3.98
CA PRO A 299 11.78 0.95 -4.96
C PRO A 299 11.60 -0.55 -5.21
N GLU A 300 11.46 -1.35 -4.17
CA GLU A 300 11.33 -2.82 -4.21
C GLU A 300 10.02 -3.27 -4.87
N TYR A 301 9.03 -2.38 -4.92
CA TYR A 301 7.69 -2.63 -5.43
C TYR A 301 7.47 -2.08 -6.84
N LEU A 302 8.42 -1.32 -7.40
CA LEU A 302 8.28 -0.71 -8.71
C LEU A 302 8.26 -1.76 -9.84
N ALA A 303 7.33 -1.57 -10.77
CA ALA A 303 7.25 -2.38 -11.98
C ALA A 303 8.36 -1.98 -12.99
N PRO A 304 8.84 -2.90 -13.84
CA PRO A 304 9.87 -2.62 -14.83
C PRO A 304 9.55 -1.42 -15.73
N GLU A 305 8.29 -1.29 -16.16
CA GLU A 305 7.85 -0.19 -17.03
C GLU A 305 7.86 1.18 -16.34
N ILE A 306 7.78 1.23 -15.00
CA ILE A 306 7.91 2.47 -14.23
C ILE A 306 9.38 2.90 -14.22
N ILE A 307 10.28 1.96 -13.95
CA ILE A 307 11.74 2.20 -13.94
C ILE A 307 12.23 2.64 -15.32
N GLN A 308 11.67 2.06 -16.38
CA GLN A 308 11.99 2.39 -17.78
C GLN A 308 11.31 3.68 -18.27
N SER A 309 10.42 4.29 -17.47
CA SER A 309 9.63 5.47 -17.86
C SER A 309 8.72 5.24 -19.08
N ASP A 310 8.27 4.00 -19.33
CA ASP A 310 7.51 3.58 -20.52
C ASP A 310 5.99 3.84 -20.41
N GLY A 311 5.60 4.77 -19.53
CA GLY A 311 4.22 5.01 -19.09
C GLY A 311 3.63 3.78 -18.38
N HIS A 312 2.84 3.97 -17.34
CA HIS A 312 2.26 2.86 -16.57
C HIS A 312 0.77 3.03 -16.32
N GLY A 313 0.12 1.89 -16.05
CA GLY A 313 -1.31 1.74 -15.84
C GLY A 313 -1.60 0.80 -14.67
N LYS A 314 -2.82 0.26 -14.63
CA LYS A 314 -3.29 -0.73 -13.62
C LYS A 314 -2.37 -1.95 -13.44
N ALA A 315 -1.68 -2.35 -14.51
CA ALA A 315 -0.72 -3.47 -14.51
C ALA A 315 0.44 -3.30 -13.51
N ALA A 316 0.76 -2.07 -13.11
CA ALA A 316 1.77 -1.81 -12.08
C ALA A 316 1.32 -2.24 -10.68
N ASP A 317 0.03 -2.06 -10.33
CA ASP A 317 -0.50 -2.54 -9.05
C ASP A 317 -0.47 -4.08 -8.98
N TRP A 318 -0.70 -4.76 -10.11
CA TRP A 318 -0.61 -6.22 -10.19
C TRP A 318 0.82 -6.73 -10.07
N TRP A 319 1.81 -5.99 -10.56
CA TRP A 319 3.22 -6.27 -10.28
C TRP A 319 3.51 -6.16 -8.78
N ALA A 320 3.13 -5.04 -8.15
CA ALA A 320 3.31 -4.82 -6.72
C ALA A 320 2.60 -5.90 -5.88
N CYS A 321 1.44 -6.39 -6.32
CA CYS A 321 0.73 -7.52 -5.72
C CYS A 321 1.56 -8.83 -5.76
N GLY A 322 2.29 -9.07 -6.85
CA GLY A 322 3.24 -10.18 -6.97
C GLY A 322 4.44 -10.06 -6.03
N ILE A 323 5.01 -8.85 -5.89
CA ILE A 323 6.09 -8.55 -4.93
C ILE A 323 5.61 -8.82 -3.51
N LEU A 324 4.42 -8.32 -3.16
CA LEU A 324 3.82 -8.50 -1.84
C LEU A 324 3.52 -9.97 -1.52
N CYS A 325 3.00 -10.73 -2.50
CA CYS A 325 2.77 -12.17 -2.35
C CYS A 325 4.06 -12.92 -2.04
N TYR A 326 5.14 -12.61 -2.76
CA TYR A 326 6.46 -13.17 -2.49
C TYR A 326 6.95 -12.77 -1.10
N GLU A 327 6.88 -11.48 -0.74
CA GLU A 327 7.36 -10.98 0.54
C GLU A 327 6.62 -11.63 1.72
N MET A 328 5.30 -11.81 1.63
CA MET A 328 4.53 -12.52 2.66
C MET A 328 4.99 -13.97 2.82
N LEU A 329 5.27 -14.70 1.73
CA LEU A 329 5.64 -16.12 1.77
C LEU A 329 7.10 -16.36 2.16
N VAL A 330 7.98 -15.41 1.87
CA VAL A 330 9.43 -15.55 2.03
C VAL A 330 9.96 -14.75 3.22
N GLY A 331 9.34 -13.62 3.53
CA GLY A 331 9.74 -12.70 4.60
C GLY A 331 10.57 -11.50 4.14
N TYR A 332 10.88 -11.39 2.85
CA TYR A 332 11.61 -10.27 2.24
C TYR A 332 11.26 -10.17 0.75
N PRO A 333 11.35 -8.98 0.13
CA PRO A 333 11.00 -8.81 -1.27
C PRO A 333 11.95 -9.59 -2.21
N PRO A 334 11.50 -9.99 -3.40
CA PRO A 334 12.30 -10.80 -4.33
C PRO A 334 13.49 -10.04 -4.92
N PHE A 335 13.39 -8.71 -4.98
CA PHE A 335 14.43 -7.81 -5.46
C PHE A 335 14.80 -6.85 -4.33
N TYR A 336 15.98 -7.04 -3.74
CA TYR A 336 16.54 -6.18 -2.71
C TYR A 336 18.03 -5.97 -2.98
N ASP A 337 18.55 -4.82 -2.60
CA ASP A 337 19.97 -4.44 -2.70
C ASP A 337 20.29 -3.36 -1.67
N GLU A 338 21.56 -3.03 -1.47
CA GLU A 338 21.98 -1.97 -0.55
C GLU A 338 21.71 -0.57 -1.14
N ASN A 339 21.64 -0.47 -2.46
CA ASN A 339 21.34 0.78 -3.15
C ASN A 339 20.18 0.63 -4.13
N THR A 340 19.43 1.71 -4.30
CA THR A 340 18.24 1.75 -5.17
C THR A 340 18.53 1.35 -6.61
N TYR A 341 19.71 1.70 -7.14
CA TYR A 341 20.09 1.34 -8.51
C TYR A 341 20.27 -0.18 -8.67
N GLY A 342 20.84 -0.86 -7.68
CA GLY A 342 20.98 -2.31 -7.64
C GLY A 342 19.62 -3.02 -7.58
N ILE A 343 18.65 -2.44 -6.86
CA ILE A 343 17.26 -2.92 -6.86
C ILE A 343 16.68 -2.84 -8.28
N TYR A 344 16.83 -1.69 -8.95
CA TYR A 344 16.33 -1.50 -10.32
C TYR A 344 16.98 -2.47 -11.31
N GLU A 345 18.30 -2.67 -11.22
CA GLU A 345 18.99 -3.63 -12.08
C GLU A 345 18.47 -5.05 -11.90
N LYS A 346 18.16 -5.46 -10.66
CA LYS A 346 17.58 -6.77 -10.34
C LYS A 346 16.16 -6.93 -10.86
N ILE A 347 15.33 -5.89 -10.74
CA ILE A 347 13.95 -5.86 -11.27
C ILE A 347 14.00 -6.03 -12.80
N LEU A 348 14.83 -5.26 -13.50
CA LEU A 348 14.95 -5.33 -14.95
C LEU A 348 15.52 -6.67 -15.44
N LYS A 349 16.42 -7.30 -14.67
CA LYS A 349 16.91 -8.67 -14.93
C LYS A 349 15.83 -9.74 -14.71
N GLY A 350 14.83 -9.49 -13.86
CA GLY A 350 13.70 -10.39 -13.61
C GLY A 350 14.06 -11.75 -12.99
N ARG A 351 15.25 -11.88 -12.39
CA ARG A 351 15.73 -13.15 -11.83
C ARG A 351 15.29 -13.31 -10.37
N ILE A 352 14.21 -14.03 -10.15
CA ILE A 352 13.69 -14.33 -8.80
C ILE A 352 14.43 -15.56 -8.23
N GLN A 353 14.94 -15.42 -7.01
CA GLN A 353 15.44 -16.55 -6.22
C GLN A 353 14.27 -17.23 -5.51
N TRP A 354 14.22 -18.56 -5.52
CA TRP A 354 13.09 -19.30 -4.95
C TRP A 354 13.52 -20.17 -3.79
N PRO A 355 12.86 -20.10 -2.62
CA PRO A 355 13.07 -21.07 -1.56
C PRO A 355 12.73 -22.48 -2.04
N SER A 356 13.54 -23.46 -1.63
CA SER A 356 13.31 -24.88 -1.94
C SER A 356 11.98 -25.39 -1.38
N SER A 357 11.55 -24.84 -0.24
CA SER A 357 10.30 -25.18 0.44
C SER A 357 9.03 -24.56 -0.16
N MET A 358 9.15 -23.61 -1.10
CA MET A 358 7.99 -22.95 -1.69
C MET A 358 7.30 -23.87 -2.71
N ASP A 359 5.99 -24.00 -2.58
CA ASP A 359 5.17 -24.84 -3.45
C ASP A 359 5.10 -24.29 -4.88
N TRP A 360 4.82 -25.19 -5.82
CA TRP A 360 4.81 -24.86 -7.24
C TRP A 360 3.69 -23.88 -7.62
N LEU A 361 2.58 -23.90 -6.90
CA LEU A 361 1.40 -23.09 -7.22
C LEU A 361 1.64 -21.63 -6.81
N SER A 362 2.29 -21.40 -5.66
CA SER A 362 2.75 -20.07 -5.25
C SER A 362 3.77 -19.51 -6.23
N LYS A 363 4.72 -20.33 -6.69
CA LYS A 363 5.69 -19.93 -7.74
C LYS A 363 4.98 -19.56 -9.04
N ALA A 364 3.97 -20.32 -9.44
CA ALA A 364 3.20 -20.06 -10.65
C ALA A 364 2.45 -18.72 -10.57
N LEU A 365 1.75 -18.46 -9.44
CA LEU A 365 1.05 -17.19 -9.22
C LEU A 365 2.01 -16.00 -9.27
N ILE A 366 3.11 -16.06 -8.50
CA ILE A 366 4.08 -14.96 -8.43
C ILE A 366 4.70 -14.72 -9.81
N LYS A 367 5.04 -15.76 -10.57
CA LYS A 367 5.55 -15.59 -11.95
C LYS A 367 4.52 -14.94 -12.88
N ALA A 368 3.24 -15.24 -12.71
CA ALA A 368 2.17 -14.65 -13.52
C ALA A 368 1.99 -13.15 -13.22
N PHE A 369 2.09 -12.74 -11.95
CA PHE A 369 2.11 -11.32 -11.56
C PHE A 369 3.41 -10.60 -11.93
N LEU A 370 4.56 -11.26 -11.77
CA LEU A 370 5.88 -10.68 -12.04
C LEU A 370 6.35 -10.95 -13.48
N HIS A 371 5.40 -11.00 -14.41
CA HIS A 371 5.72 -11.10 -15.83
C HIS A 371 6.26 -9.73 -16.32
N PRO A 372 7.48 -9.65 -16.90
CA PRO A 372 8.06 -8.37 -17.33
C PRO A 372 7.24 -7.68 -18.41
N ASP A 373 6.76 -8.44 -19.39
CA ASP A 373 5.80 -7.96 -20.38
C ASP A 373 4.42 -7.81 -19.74
N ARG A 374 4.00 -6.56 -19.53
CA ARG A 374 2.71 -6.17 -18.96
C ARG A 374 1.51 -6.73 -19.74
N THR A 375 1.63 -7.00 -21.04
CA THR A 375 0.51 -7.56 -21.84
C THR A 375 0.25 -9.03 -21.54
N LYS A 376 1.20 -9.71 -20.89
CA LYS A 376 1.12 -11.10 -20.46
C LYS A 376 1.00 -11.22 -18.93
N ARG A 377 0.91 -10.09 -18.23
CA ARG A 377 0.86 -10.03 -16.78
C ARG A 377 -0.55 -10.32 -16.28
N LEU A 378 -0.66 -11.20 -15.29
CA LEU A 378 -1.93 -11.51 -14.64
C LEU A 378 -2.59 -10.24 -14.10
N GLY A 379 -3.90 -10.09 -14.33
CA GLY A 379 -4.64 -8.85 -14.02
C GLY A 379 -4.64 -7.80 -15.14
N ASN A 380 -3.83 -7.98 -16.19
CA ASN A 380 -3.82 -7.11 -17.38
C ASN A 380 -4.00 -7.91 -18.70
N LEU A 381 -4.49 -9.14 -18.57
CA LEU A 381 -4.89 -10.02 -19.67
C LEU A 381 -6.30 -9.64 -20.17
N ILE A 382 -6.84 -10.41 -21.12
CA ILE A 382 -8.17 -10.14 -21.70
C ILE A 382 -9.26 -10.12 -20.62
N GLY A 383 -9.22 -11.07 -19.67
CA GLY A 383 -10.14 -11.17 -18.54
C GLY A 383 -9.86 -10.18 -17.41
N ASP A 384 -8.81 -9.35 -17.53
CA ASP A 384 -8.46 -8.32 -16.55
C ASP A 384 -8.36 -8.94 -15.14
N THR A 385 -9.06 -8.38 -14.17
CA THR A 385 -9.08 -8.84 -12.78
C THR A 385 -9.74 -10.21 -12.64
N GLN A 386 -10.62 -10.62 -13.57
CA GLN A 386 -11.28 -11.94 -13.51
C GLN A 386 -10.25 -13.07 -13.60
N ASP A 387 -9.21 -12.91 -14.43
CA ASP A 387 -8.12 -13.90 -14.54
C ASP A 387 -7.37 -14.07 -13.21
N VAL A 388 -7.31 -13.01 -12.39
CA VAL A 388 -6.74 -13.08 -11.03
C VAL A 388 -7.64 -13.90 -10.12
N LEU A 389 -8.95 -13.63 -10.13
CA LEU A 389 -9.93 -14.30 -9.25
C LEU A 389 -10.04 -15.80 -9.54
N GLU A 390 -9.88 -16.20 -10.80
CA GLU A 390 -9.98 -17.57 -11.28
C GLU A 390 -8.67 -18.36 -11.19
N HIS A 391 -7.55 -17.70 -10.87
CA HIS A 391 -6.26 -18.36 -10.80
C HIS A 391 -6.28 -19.51 -9.76
N PRO A 392 -5.74 -20.72 -10.07
CA PRO A 392 -5.90 -21.89 -9.22
C PRO A 392 -5.35 -21.76 -7.79
N TRP A 393 -4.45 -20.79 -7.55
CA TRP A 393 -3.93 -20.47 -6.22
C TRP A 393 -5.00 -19.90 -5.26
N PHE A 394 -6.04 -19.26 -5.80
CA PHE A 394 -7.20 -18.75 -5.04
C PHE A 394 -8.36 -19.76 -4.97
N ARG A 395 -8.16 -21.00 -5.42
CA ARG A 395 -9.20 -22.03 -5.35
C ARG A 395 -9.74 -22.18 -3.93
N GLY A 396 -11.07 -22.12 -3.81
CA GLY A 396 -11.77 -22.23 -2.53
C GLY A 396 -11.97 -20.91 -1.78
N VAL A 397 -11.49 -19.78 -2.31
CA VAL A 397 -11.87 -18.46 -1.79
C VAL A 397 -13.31 -18.16 -2.23
N ASP A 398 -14.18 -17.95 -1.24
CA ASP A 398 -15.49 -17.36 -1.45
C ASP A 398 -15.33 -15.83 -1.45
N TRP A 399 -15.26 -15.24 -2.64
CA TRP A 399 -15.00 -13.82 -2.83
C TRP A 399 -16.10 -12.93 -2.25
N ASP A 400 -17.36 -13.34 -2.38
CA ASP A 400 -18.49 -12.56 -1.90
C ASP A 400 -18.58 -12.62 -0.36
N ALA A 401 -18.36 -13.79 0.24
CA ALA A 401 -18.28 -13.92 1.70
C ALA A 401 -17.08 -13.18 2.28
N LEU A 402 -15.95 -13.15 1.54
CA LEU A 402 -14.79 -12.36 1.93
C LEU A 402 -15.13 -10.87 1.94
N GLU A 403 -15.71 -10.35 0.85
CA GLU A 403 -16.10 -8.93 0.72
C GLU A 403 -17.14 -8.52 1.77
N ARG A 404 -18.13 -9.37 2.06
CA ARG A 404 -19.10 -9.18 3.17
C ARG A 404 -18.48 -9.35 4.57
N ARG A 405 -17.20 -9.72 4.64
CA ARG A 405 -16.43 -9.90 5.87
C ARG A 405 -16.98 -11.02 6.77
N GLU A 406 -17.43 -12.12 6.17
CA GLU A 406 -18.00 -13.28 6.85
C GLU A 406 -16.93 -14.33 7.19
N ILE A 407 -15.78 -14.29 6.53
CA ILE A 407 -14.66 -15.21 6.76
C ILE A 407 -13.87 -14.79 8.00
N ARG A 408 -13.43 -15.73 8.84
CA ARG A 408 -12.58 -15.39 10.00
C ARG A 408 -11.16 -15.07 9.53
N ALA A 409 -10.66 -13.89 9.89
CA ALA A 409 -9.27 -13.51 9.57
C ALA A 409 -8.26 -14.37 10.34
N PRO A 410 -7.10 -14.69 9.74
CA PRO A 410 -6.09 -15.55 10.34
C PRO A 410 -5.34 -14.88 11.51
N ILE A 411 -5.11 -13.57 11.44
CA ILE A 411 -4.50 -12.78 12.51
C ILE A 411 -5.57 -11.85 13.05
N ILE A 412 -5.92 -12.01 14.32
CA ILE A 412 -6.79 -11.08 15.05
C ILE A 412 -5.90 -10.24 15.97
N PRO A 413 -5.71 -8.94 15.69
CA PRO A 413 -4.91 -8.08 16.53
C PRO A 413 -5.47 -8.02 17.96
N GLN A 414 -4.59 -8.05 18.96
CA GLN A 414 -5.01 -7.82 20.34
C GLN A 414 -5.28 -6.33 20.54
N VAL A 415 -6.53 -5.97 20.83
CA VAL A 415 -6.95 -4.57 21.03
C VAL A 415 -7.78 -4.54 22.33
N SER A 416 -7.38 -3.71 23.31
CA SER A 416 -8.09 -3.59 24.59
C SER A 416 -9.19 -2.53 24.61
N SER A 417 -9.08 -1.51 23.78
CA SER A 417 -10.02 -0.38 23.71
C SER A 417 -10.03 0.24 22.31
N LEU A 418 -11.04 1.06 22.03
CA LEU A 418 -11.20 1.73 20.72
C LEU A 418 -10.07 2.74 20.41
N ASP A 419 -9.35 3.19 21.42
CA ASP A 419 -8.21 4.12 21.36
C ASP A 419 -6.88 3.45 21.69
N ASP A 420 -6.83 2.11 21.70
CA ASP A 420 -5.61 1.36 22.00
C ASP A 420 -4.56 1.58 20.91
N THR A 421 -3.39 2.11 21.29
CA THR A 421 -2.26 2.41 20.39
C THR A 421 -1.09 1.43 20.51
N ARG A 422 -1.25 0.26 21.15
CA ARG A 422 -0.12 -0.66 21.43
C ARG A 422 0.65 -1.15 20.19
N HIS A 423 0.02 -1.10 19.02
CA HIS A 423 0.62 -1.52 17.75
C HIS A 423 1.25 -0.36 16.99
N PHE A 424 1.31 0.84 17.59
CA PHE A 424 1.95 2.04 17.05
C PHE A 424 3.10 2.49 17.94
N THR A 425 4.06 3.18 17.34
CA THR A 425 5.20 3.77 18.05
C THR A 425 4.72 4.94 18.91
N HIS A 426 5.17 5.00 20.17
CA HIS A 426 4.87 6.13 21.05
C HIS A 426 5.71 7.35 20.68
N LEU A 427 5.14 8.20 19.81
CA LEU A 427 5.75 9.46 19.40
C LEU A 427 5.23 10.63 20.24
N PRO A 428 6.05 11.68 20.47
CA PRO A 428 5.60 12.87 21.18
C PRO A 428 4.48 13.58 20.40
N LEU A 429 3.63 14.30 21.13
CA LEU A 429 2.63 15.17 20.52
C LEU A 429 3.31 16.36 19.83
N PRO A 430 2.74 16.88 18.72
CA PRO A 430 3.18 18.15 18.16
C PRO A 430 3.07 19.28 19.20
N PRO A 431 4.00 20.26 19.16
CA PRO A 431 3.84 21.52 19.88
C PRO A 431 2.51 22.19 19.54
N ALA A 432 1.96 22.94 20.50
CA ALA A 432 0.66 23.57 20.37
C ALA A 432 0.59 24.57 19.21
N GLU A 433 1.69 25.27 18.99
CA GLU A 433 1.91 26.23 17.91
C GLU A 433 1.86 25.62 16.51
N ASP A 434 2.11 24.32 16.37
CA ASP A 434 2.10 23.63 15.07
C ASP A 434 0.70 23.14 14.67
N ILE A 435 -0.26 23.12 15.61
CA ILE A 435 -1.63 22.65 15.39
C ILE A 435 -2.67 23.62 15.98
N PRO A 436 -2.66 24.90 15.60
CA PRO A 436 -3.47 25.93 16.24
C PRO A 436 -4.97 25.61 16.17
N GLY A 437 -5.48 25.10 15.04
CA GLY A 437 -6.90 24.79 14.86
C GLY A 437 -7.44 23.70 15.81
N LEU A 438 -6.60 22.77 16.29
CA LEU A 438 -6.99 21.74 17.25
C LEU A 438 -7.13 22.27 18.68
N ILE A 439 -6.47 23.40 18.98
CA ILE A 439 -6.40 23.97 20.33
C ILE A 439 -7.39 25.12 20.48
N ARG A 440 -7.49 25.98 19.47
CA ARG A 440 -8.37 27.15 19.46
C ARG A 440 -8.92 27.38 18.06
N GLU A 441 -10.14 27.92 17.97
CA GLU A 441 -10.65 28.41 16.69
C GLU A 441 -9.81 29.60 16.24
N GLU A 442 -9.34 29.57 14.99
CA GLU A 442 -8.71 30.75 14.40
C GLU A 442 -9.79 31.77 14.00
N PRO A 443 -9.57 33.07 14.25
CA PRO A 443 -10.47 34.10 13.76
C PRO A 443 -10.49 34.07 12.23
N ALA A 444 -11.67 34.23 11.64
CA ALA A 444 -11.80 34.29 10.18
C ALA A 444 -10.86 35.37 9.61
N PRO A 445 -10.12 35.07 8.52
CA PRO A 445 -9.18 36.02 7.97
C PRO A 445 -9.90 37.31 7.55
N PRO A 446 -9.35 38.50 7.85
CA PRO A 446 -9.94 39.77 7.45
C PRO A 446 -10.05 39.86 5.91
N LEU A 447 -11.01 40.64 5.41
CA LEU A 447 -11.31 40.74 3.98
C LEU A 447 -10.08 41.00 3.08
N GLN A 448 -9.11 41.80 3.55
CA GLN A 448 -7.84 42.06 2.86
C GLN A 448 -6.85 40.86 2.84
N GLN A 449 -6.93 39.94 3.80
CA GLN A 449 -6.07 38.75 3.92
C GLN A 449 -6.72 37.48 3.33
N ARG A 450 -7.91 37.60 2.71
CA ARG A 450 -8.50 36.48 1.96
C ARG A 450 -7.60 35.99 0.82
N PHE A 451 -6.65 36.80 0.39
CA PHE A 451 -5.63 36.40 -0.58
C PHE A 451 -4.41 35.81 0.15
N ASP A 452 -4.54 34.56 0.58
CA ASP A 452 -3.39 33.72 0.92
C ASP A 452 -3.04 32.87 -0.31
N PRO A 453 -1.92 33.14 -1.00
CA PRO A 453 -1.55 32.44 -2.24
C PRO A 453 -1.35 30.93 -2.03
N ILE A 454 -1.10 30.48 -0.81
CA ILE A 454 -0.94 29.07 -0.48
C ILE A 454 -2.31 28.42 -0.20
N SER A 455 -3.19 29.09 0.55
CA SER A 455 -4.51 28.52 0.87
C SER A 455 -5.42 28.32 -0.35
N TYR A 456 -5.26 29.11 -1.43
CA TYR A 456 -6.01 28.90 -2.68
C TYR A 456 -5.72 27.54 -3.34
N GLN A 457 -4.59 26.91 -3.02
CA GLN A 457 -4.26 25.59 -3.55
C GLN A 457 -5.02 24.45 -2.86
N PHE A 458 -5.74 24.75 -1.77
CA PHE A 458 -6.46 23.79 -0.94
C PHE A 458 -7.93 24.21 -0.70
N LEU A 459 -8.57 24.89 -1.67
CA LEU A 459 -9.94 25.42 -1.53
C LEU A 459 -10.99 24.37 -1.20
N GLU A 460 -10.74 23.12 -1.56
CA GLU A 460 -11.68 22.04 -1.27
C GLU A 460 -11.57 21.52 0.17
N PHE A 461 -10.48 21.82 0.92
CA PHE A 461 -10.30 21.36 2.30
C PHE A 461 -11.12 22.16 3.30
#